data_AF-A0A7W8EP46-F1
#
_entry.id   AF-A0A7W8EP46-F1
#
_cell.length_a   1.000
_cell.length_b   1.000
_cell.length_c   1.000
_cell.angle_alpha   90.00
_cell.angle_beta   90.00
_cell.angle_gamma   90.00
#
_symmetry.space_group_name_H-M   'P 1'
#
loop_
_entity.id
_entity.type
_entity.pdbx_description
1 polymer ?
#
loop_
_entity_poly.entity_id
_entity_poly.type
_entity_poly.pdbx_seq_one_letter_code
_entity_poly.pdbx_strand_id
1 'polypeptide(L)'
;MTIIRKIPVLKIIITIATLYSAPVFAANITLDSFIGATTDIDAAKLEKLAVAVEANLPETANHLQSNIGGRKALQQYASAMLTHGQAERLGKQWAGLIANSAMLDKAEKKDGSIWFPHAKDAGFFAGGIAAALSQYPQTTGNFSTGAGLTAPAAGQDIAEWFSQSVSALSRPARAAFDQSLRAAAVH
;
A
#
# COMPACT_ATOMS: atom_id res chain seq x y z
N MET A 1 -84.26 -23.58 -6.46
CA MET A 1 -83.13 -24.54 -6.40
C MET A 1 -81.93 -23.87 -7.05
N THR A 2 -81.09 -23.24 -6.24
CA THR A 2 -80.06 -22.31 -6.71
C THR A 2 -78.68 -22.93 -6.50
N ILE A 3 -77.99 -23.19 -7.61
CA ILE A 3 -76.69 -23.86 -7.67
C ILE A 3 -75.59 -22.83 -7.33
N ILE A 4 -74.96 -22.98 -6.17
CA ILE A 4 -73.80 -22.17 -5.77
C ILE A 4 -72.57 -22.75 -6.46
N ARG A 5 -72.14 -22.12 -7.56
CA ARG A 5 -70.83 -22.41 -8.20
C ARG A 5 -69.71 -21.78 -7.37
N LYS A 6 -68.84 -22.63 -6.82
CA LYS A 6 -67.60 -22.24 -6.13
C LYS A 6 -66.59 -21.74 -7.16
N ILE A 7 -66.11 -20.51 -7.01
CA ILE A 7 -65.02 -19.94 -7.81
C ILE A 7 -63.70 -20.28 -7.10
N PRO A 8 -62.75 -20.98 -7.74
CA PRO A 8 -61.44 -21.20 -7.15
C PRO A 8 -60.60 -19.92 -7.23
N VAL A 9 -60.17 -19.43 -6.07
CA VAL A 9 -59.25 -18.29 -5.91
C VAL A 9 -57.85 -18.74 -6.36
N LEU A 10 -57.41 -18.24 -7.51
CA LEU A 10 -56.06 -18.46 -8.03
C LEU A 10 -55.08 -17.59 -7.21
N LYS A 11 -54.26 -18.23 -6.35
CA LYS A 11 -53.15 -17.56 -5.65
C LYS A 11 -52.06 -17.22 -6.67
N ILE A 12 -51.92 -15.94 -6.98
CA ILE A 12 -50.78 -15.41 -7.73
C ILE A 12 -49.59 -15.36 -6.76
N ILE A 13 -48.66 -16.30 -6.90
CA ILE A 13 -47.35 -16.23 -6.25
C ILE A 13 -46.49 -15.31 -7.11
N ILE A 14 -46.35 -14.06 -6.69
CA ILE A 14 -45.36 -13.14 -7.28
C ILE A 14 -44.01 -13.54 -6.71
N THR A 15 -43.26 -14.35 -7.46
CA THR A 15 -41.83 -14.54 -7.21
C THR A 15 -41.14 -13.23 -7.61
N ILE A 16 -40.88 -12.36 -6.63
CA ILE A 16 -39.95 -11.25 -6.82
C ILE A 16 -38.56 -11.89 -6.94
N ALA A 17 -38.11 -12.09 -8.17
CA ALA A 17 -36.71 -12.31 -8.45
C ALA A 17 -35.99 -11.00 -8.08
N THR A 18 -35.55 -10.89 -6.83
CA THR A 18 -34.45 -9.99 -6.50
C THR A 18 -33.26 -10.46 -7.32
N LEU A 19 -33.08 -9.85 -8.49
CA LEU A 19 -31.80 -9.74 -9.16
C LEU A 19 -30.88 -9.06 -8.15
N TYR A 20 -30.25 -9.87 -7.32
CA TYR A 20 -29.00 -9.53 -6.66
C TYR A 20 -28.07 -9.21 -7.83
N SER A 21 -28.02 -7.95 -8.22
CA SER A 21 -26.92 -7.44 -9.00
C SER A 21 -25.73 -7.66 -8.08
N ALA A 22 -25.02 -8.77 -8.29
CA ALA A 22 -23.71 -8.96 -7.73
C ALA A 22 -22.96 -7.64 -7.93
N PRO A 23 -22.26 -7.11 -6.91
CA PRO A 23 -21.48 -5.92 -7.11
C PRO A 23 -20.61 -6.17 -8.34
N VAL A 24 -20.81 -5.35 -9.37
CA VAL A 24 -19.91 -5.28 -10.52
C VAL A 24 -18.52 -5.23 -9.89
N PHE A 25 -17.72 -6.28 -10.09
CA PHE A 25 -16.33 -6.28 -9.65
C PHE A 25 -15.66 -5.12 -10.41
N ALA A 26 -15.70 -3.92 -9.84
CA ALA A 26 -14.94 -2.80 -10.33
C ALA A 26 -13.49 -3.30 -10.37
N ALA A 27 -12.90 -3.26 -11.57
CA ALA A 27 -11.65 -3.93 -11.92
C ALA A 27 -10.62 -3.90 -10.77
N ASN A 28 -9.97 -5.03 -10.53
CA ASN A 28 -8.85 -5.09 -9.58
C ASN A 28 -7.79 -4.07 -10.00
N ILE A 29 -7.24 -3.34 -9.03
CA ILE A 29 -6.14 -2.42 -9.31
C ILE A 29 -4.92 -3.24 -9.70
N THR A 30 -4.42 -2.98 -10.90
CA THR A 30 -3.18 -3.55 -11.42
C THR A 30 -2.01 -2.62 -11.14
N LEU A 31 -0.79 -3.13 -11.32
CA LEU A 31 0.42 -2.32 -11.22
C LEU A 31 0.35 -1.07 -12.11
N ASP A 32 -0.07 -1.23 -13.37
CA ASP A 32 -0.18 -0.14 -14.35
C ASP A 32 -1.25 0.90 -14.02
N SER A 33 -2.32 0.50 -13.32
CA SER A 33 -3.40 1.40 -12.92
C SER A 33 -3.21 1.99 -11.52
N PHE A 34 -2.20 1.53 -10.77
CA PHE A 34 -1.99 1.93 -9.38
C PHE A 34 -1.84 3.45 -9.23
N ILE A 35 -0.96 4.07 -10.01
CA ILE A 35 -0.70 5.52 -9.95
C ILE A 35 -1.96 6.34 -10.27
N GLY A 36 -2.75 5.91 -11.25
CA GLY A 36 -4.01 6.57 -11.57
C GLY A 36 -5.05 6.40 -10.47
N ALA A 37 -5.02 5.27 -9.76
CA ALA A 37 -5.96 5.00 -8.68
C ALA A 37 -5.70 5.81 -7.40
N THR A 38 -4.53 6.45 -7.24
CA THR A 38 -4.22 7.23 -6.01
C THR A 38 -4.72 8.67 -6.01
N THR A 39 -5.33 9.17 -7.10
CA THR A 39 -5.75 10.58 -7.18
C THR A 39 -6.91 10.93 -6.26
N ASP A 40 -7.84 9.99 -6.05
CA ASP A 40 -9.08 10.17 -5.27
C ASP A 40 -9.40 8.90 -4.48
N ILE A 41 -8.67 8.67 -3.39
CA ILE A 41 -8.78 7.44 -2.61
C ILE A 41 -9.96 7.54 -1.64
N ASP A 42 -11.01 6.76 -1.88
CA ASP A 42 -12.04 6.44 -0.88
C ASP A 42 -11.72 5.13 -0.15
N ALA A 43 -12.51 4.76 0.85
CA ALA A 43 -12.28 3.55 1.64
C ALA A 43 -12.29 2.25 0.81
N ALA A 44 -13.14 2.14 -0.21
CA ALA A 44 -13.22 0.94 -1.05
C ALA A 44 -12.03 0.85 -2.00
N LYS A 45 -11.57 1.99 -2.53
CA LYS A 45 -10.39 2.09 -3.38
C LYS A 45 -9.11 1.85 -2.58
N LEU A 46 -9.05 2.35 -1.34
CA LEU A 46 -7.93 2.12 -0.42
C LEU A 46 -7.73 0.63 -0.16
N GLU A 47 -8.81 -0.11 0.10
CA GLU A 47 -8.74 -1.56 0.30
C GLU A 47 -8.15 -2.27 -0.92
N LYS A 48 -8.60 -1.90 -2.13
CA LYS A 48 -8.06 -2.48 -3.37
C LYS A 48 -6.58 -2.13 -3.59
N LEU A 49 -6.18 -0.90 -3.28
CA LEU A 49 -4.78 -0.48 -3.35
C LEU A 49 -3.93 -1.30 -2.38
N ALA A 50 -4.40 -1.48 -1.15
CA ALA A 50 -3.69 -2.24 -0.13
C ALA A 50 -3.55 -3.72 -0.50
N VAL A 51 -4.61 -4.34 -1.02
CA VAL A 51 -4.55 -5.72 -1.54
C VAL A 51 -3.58 -5.82 -2.73
N ALA A 52 -3.57 -4.84 -3.65
CA ALA A 52 -2.65 -4.84 -4.77
C ALA A 52 -1.19 -4.73 -4.33
N VAL A 53 -0.91 -3.85 -3.35
CA VAL A 53 0.41 -3.71 -2.72
C VAL A 53 0.84 -5.01 -2.05
N GLU A 54 -0.03 -5.64 -1.27
CA GLU A 54 0.27 -6.88 -0.55
C GLU A 54 0.54 -8.07 -1.48
N ALA A 55 -0.15 -8.12 -2.62
CA ALA A 55 0.02 -9.20 -3.57
C ALA A 55 1.39 -9.17 -4.28
N ASN A 56 1.96 -7.98 -4.53
CA ASN A 56 3.18 -7.79 -5.31
C ASN A 56 4.00 -6.60 -4.76
N LEU A 57 4.40 -6.72 -3.50
CA LEU A 57 5.00 -5.61 -2.76
C LEU A 57 6.34 -5.13 -3.37
N PRO A 58 7.32 -6.01 -3.70
CA PRO A 58 8.53 -5.58 -4.38
C PRO A 58 8.27 -4.92 -5.74
N GLU A 59 7.36 -5.48 -6.54
CA GLU A 59 7.02 -4.97 -7.87
C GLU A 59 6.30 -3.63 -7.78
N THR A 60 5.45 -3.43 -6.76
CA THR A 60 4.79 -2.16 -6.49
C THR A 60 5.80 -1.07 -6.13
N ALA A 61 6.75 -1.38 -5.24
CA ALA A 61 7.81 -0.44 -4.89
C ALA A 61 8.65 -0.07 -6.11
N ASN A 62 9.04 -1.05 -6.93
CA ASN A 62 9.77 -0.84 -8.17
C ASN A 62 9.01 0.03 -9.17
N HIS A 63 7.72 -0.26 -9.39
CA HIS A 63 6.87 0.49 -10.30
C HIS A 63 6.73 1.94 -9.86
N LEU A 64 6.48 2.18 -8.57
CA LEU A 64 6.39 3.53 -8.02
C LEU A 64 7.73 4.28 -8.12
N GLN A 65 8.85 3.61 -7.84
CA GLN A 65 10.18 4.19 -7.98
C GLN A 65 10.47 4.61 -9.44
N SER A 66 10.05 3.79 -10.40
CA SER A 66 10.39 3.94 -11.82
C SER A 66 9.53 4.96 -12.58
N ASN A 67 8.43 5.44 -12.00
CA ASN A 67 7.46 6.28 -12.70
C ASN A 67 7.40 7.72 -12.16
N ILE A 68 7.22 8.69 -13.06
CA ILE A 68 7.17 10.14 -12.74
C ILE A 68 6.10 10.47 -11.69
N GLY A 69 4.96 9.79 -11.72
CA GLY A 69 3.86 9.97 -10.76
C GLY A 69 3.99 9.15 -9.48
N GLY A 70 4.96 8.23 -9.40
CA GLY A 70 4.98 7.21 -8.34
C GLY A 70 5.26 7.77 -6.94
N ARG A 71 6.05 8.84 -6.81
CA ARG A 71 6.29 9.48 -5.51
C ARG A 71 5.00 10.05 -4.93
N LYS A 72 4.28 10.82 -5.75
CA LYS A 72 3.00 11.41 -5.35
C LYS A 72 1.98 10.32 -5.04
N ALA A 73 1.91 9.28 -5.87
CA ALA A 73 1.00 8.16 -5.65
C ALA A 73 1.28 7.44 -4.34
N LEU A 74 2.54 7.15 -4.04
CA LEU A 74 2.94 6.52 -2.78
C LEU A 74 2.60 7.38 -1.57
N GLN A 75 2.89 8.69 -1.62
CA GLN A 75 2.57 9.62 -0.54
C GLN A 75 1.05 9.71 -0.33
N GLN A 76 0.25 9.78 -1.40
CA GLN A 76 -1.22 9.76 -1.32
C GLN A 76 -1.74 8.45 -0.73
N TYR A 77 -1.19 7.32 -1.18
CA TYR A 77 -1.53 5.99 -0.66
C TYR A 77 -1.21 5.88 0.82
N ALA A 78 0.01 6.23 1.23
CA ALA A 78 0.43 6.19 2.62
C ALA A 78 -0.43 7.12 3.48
N SER A 79 -0.65 8.38 3.06
CA SER A 79 -1.53 9.31 3.77
C SER A 79 -2.95 8.77 3.92
N ALA A 80 -3.52 8.14 2.88
CA ALA A 80 -4.84 7.52 2.96
C ALA A 80 -4.87 6.33 3.93
N MET A 81 -3.84 5.49 3.94
CA MET A 81 -3.71 4.41 4.93
C MET A 81 -3.69 4.98 6.36
N LEU A 82 -2.94 6.05 6.59
CA LEU A 82 -2.84 6.69 7.92
C LEU A 82 -4.15 7.34 8.36
N THR A 83 -4.84 8.08 7.48
CA THR A 83 -6.09 8.77 7.80
C THR A 83 -7.27 7.83 7.99
N HIS A 84 -7.27 6.67 7.34
CA HIS A 84 -8.30 5.63 7.49
C HIS A 84 -7.96 4.56 8.55
N GLY A 85 -7.01 4.83 9.45
CA GLY A 85 -6.70 3.94 10.58
C GLY A 85 -5.96 2.64 10.19
N GLN A 86 -5.43 2.56 8.96
CA GLN A 86 -4.68 1.40 8.46
C GLN A 86 -3.16 1.52 8.68
N ALA A 87 -2.73 2.33 9.65
CA ALA A 87 -1.31 2.54 9.95
C ALA A 87 -0.57 1.24 10.26
N GLU A 88 -1.18 0.32 11.03
CA GLU A 88 -0.59 -1.00 11.31
C GLU A 88 -0.42 -1.84 10.05
N ARG A 89 -1.39 -1.82 9.14
CA ARG A 89 -1.29 -2.55 7.86
C ARG A 89 -0.19 -1.97 6.96
N LEU A 90 -0.08 -0.65 6.90
CA LEU A 90 1.03 0.03 6.21
C LEU A 90 2.39 -0.37 6.84
N GLY A 91 2.45 -0.50 8.17
CA GLY A 91 3.62 -1.03 8.88
C GLY A 91 3.98 -2.45 8.46
N LYS A 92 2.98 -3.34 8.36
CA LYS A 92 3.19 -4.73 7.90
C LYS A 92 3.68 -4.79 6.47
N GLN A 93 3.17 -3.93 5.58
CA GLN A 93 3.67 -3.80 4.22
C GLN A 93 5.14 -3.35 4.22
N TRP A 94 5.49 -2.33 5.00
CA TRP A 94 6.89 -1.94 5.15
C TRP A 94 7.78 -3.10 5.64
N ALA A 95 7.36 -3.80 6.70
CA ALA A 95 8.10 -4.94 7.23
C ALA A 95 8.27 -6.07 6.19
N GLY A 96 7.21 -6.36 5.43
CA GLY A 96 7.26 -7.33 4.34
C GLY A 96 8.28 -6.97 3.26
N LEU A 97 8.45 -5.67 2.97
CA LEU A 97 9.37 -5.20 1.93
C LEU A 97 10.83 -5.39 2.35
N ILE A 98 11.13 -5.25 3.64
CA ILE A 98 12.48 -5.37 4.17
C ILE A 98 12.82 -6.74 4.77
N ALA A 99 11.85 -7.66 4.83
CA ALA A 99 12.04 -8.97 5.45
C ALA A 99 13.18 -9.78 4.81
N ASN A 100 13.44 -9.60 3.51
CA ASN A 100 14.53 -10.27 2.79
C ASN A 100 15.72 -9.33 2.60
N SER A 101 16.52 -9.16 3.65
CA SER A 101 17.73 -8.32 3.62
C SER A 101 18.73 -8.76 2.55
N ALA A 102 18.86 -10.06 2.29
CA ALA A 102 19.74 -10.59 1.24
C ALA A 102 19.32 -10.13 -0.16
N MET A 103 18.01 -9.98 -0.40
CA MET A 103 17.49 -9.42 -1.65
C MET A 103 17.76 -7.92 -1.75
N LEU A 104 17.62 -7.18 -0.66
CA LEU A 104 17.98 -5.74 -0.62
C LEU A 104 19.48 -5.53 -0.89
N ASP A 105 20.33 -6.40 -0.36
CA ASP A 105 21.79 -6.37 -0.55
C ASP A 105 22.25 -6.90 -1.91
N LYS A 106 21.34 -7.45 -2.71
CA LYS A 106 21.68 -8.01 -4.01
C LYS A 106 22.10 -6.90 -4.97
N ALA A 107 23.38 -6.93 -5.33
CA ALA A 107 23.95 -6.08 -6.35
C ALA A 107 23.54 -6.55 -7.76
N GLU A 108 23.20 -5.61 -8.62
CA GLU A 108 23.00 -5.82 -10.05
C GLU A 108 24.03 -5.04 -10.85
N LYS A 109 24.48 -5.62 -11.96
CA LYS A 109 25.43 -4.98 -12.87
C LYS A 109 24.71 -4.60 -14.15
N LYS A 110 24.70 -3.30 -14.46
CA LYS A 110 24.12 -2.75 -15.69
C LYS A 110 25.00 -1.62 -16.20
N ASP A 111 25.31 -1.64 -17.50
CA ASP A 111 26.10 -0.62 -18.19
C ASP A 111 27.46 -0.34 -17.51
N GLY A 112 28.12 -1.39 -17.03
CA GLY A 112 29.42 -1.30 -16.34
C GLY A 112 29.35 -0.82 -14.88
N SER A 113 28.19 -0.35 -14.43
CA SER A 113 27.96 0.13 -13.07
C SER A 113 27.30 -0.95 -12.20
N ILE A 114 27.54 -0.87 -10.87
CA ILE A 114 26.91 -1.73 -9.87
C ILE A 114 25.82 -0.91 -9.16
N TRP A 115 24.64 -1.50 -9.04
CA TRP A 115 23.45 -0.87 -8.49
C TRP A 115 22.79 -1.79 -7.46
N PHE A 116 22.05 -1.23 -6.53
CA PHE A 116 21.29 -1.97 -5.52
C PHE A 116 19.80 -1.65 -5.69
N PRO A 117 19.14 -2.21 -6.73
CA PRO A 117 17.80 -1.79 -7.12
C PRO A 117 16.77 -2.05 -6.03
N HIS A 118 16.82 -3.21 -5.37
CA HIS A 118 15.86 -3.54 -4.31
C HIS A 118 16.03 -2.65 -3.08
N ALA A 119 17.27 -2.31 -2.69
CA ALA A 119 17.51 -1.32 -1.64
C ALA A 119 16.97 0.07 -2.04
N LYS A 120 17.14 0.47 -3.30
CA LYS A 120 16.61 1.73 -3.82
C LYS A 120 15.08 1.76 -3.83
N ASP A 121 14.43 0.68 -4.25
CA ASP A 121 12.97 0.54 -4.27
C ASP A 121 12.40 0.58 -2.84
N ALA A 122 13.03 -0.14 -1.91
CA ALA A 122 12.66 -0.09 -0.49
C ALA A 122 12.86 1.30 0.12
N GLY A 123 13.96 1.98 -0.22
CA GLY A 123 14.21 3.35 0.22
C GLY A 123 13.15 4.31 -0.31
N PHE A 124 12.79 4.18 -1.59
CA PHE A 124 11.72 4.98 -2.19
C PHE A 124 10.39 4.79 -1.46
N PHE A 125 10.04 3.54 -1.18
CA PHE A 125 8.82 3.19 -0.46
C PHE A 125 8.81 3.78 0.96
N ALA A 126 9.91 3.64 1.69
CA ALA A 126 10.08 4.23 3.01
C ALA A 126 9.97 5.76 2.98
N GLY A 127 10.47 6.42 1.94
CA GLY A 127 10.44 7.87 1.84
C GLY A 127 9.02 8.42 1.70
N GLY A 128 8.18 7.78 0.90
CA GLY A 128 6.77 8.15 0.80
C GLY A 128 6.00 7.92 2.10
N ILE A 129 6.31 6.86 2.85
CA ILE A 129 5.76 6.63 4.19
C ILE A 129 6.26 7.69 5.17
N ALA A 130 7.56 8.02 5.15
CA ALA A 130 8.15 9.03 6.03
C ALA A 130 7.51 10.41 5.84
N ALA A 131 7.26 10.80 4.58
CA ALA A 131 6.53 12.02 4.24
C ALA A 131 5.10 12.01 4.83
N ALA A 132 4.38 10.89 4.71
CA ALA A 132 3.03 10.78 5.27
C ALA A 132 3.03 10.79 6.81
N LEU A 133 3.92 10.04 7.46
CA LEU A 133 4.04 9.99 8.93
C LEU A 133 4.40 11.36 9.53
N SER A 134 5.20 12.16 8.81
CA SER A 134 5.52 13.53 9.22
C SER A 134 4.29 14.44 9.27
N GLN A 135 3.26 14.16 8.45
CA GLN A 135 1.99 14.88 8.44
C GLN A 135 0.98 14.32 9.47
N TYR A 136 1.13 13.05 9.86
CA TYR A 136 0.22 12.34 10.76
C TYR A 136 0.95 11.66 11.93
N PRO A 137 1.69 12.41 12.78
CA PRO A 137 2.57 11.86 13.81
C PRO A 137 1.85 10.98 14.85
N GLN A 138 0.56 11.22 15.09
CA GLN A 138 -0.27 10.41 15.98
C GLN A 138 -0.41 8.94 15.54
N THR A 139 -0.14 8.65 14.25
CA THR A 139 -0.27 7.30 13.68
C THR A 139 1.00 6.46 13.80
N THR A 140 2.13 7.08 14.16
CA THR A 140 3.45 6.45 14.19
C THR A 140 3.51 5.24 15.11
N GLY A 141 2.82 5.25 16.27
CA GLY A 141 2.80 4.11 17.18
C GLY A 141 2.08 2.87 16.61
N ASN A 142 0.98 3.08 15.88
CA ASN A 142 0.27 1.98 15.21
C ASN A 142 1.10 1.46 14.03
N PHE A 143 1.72 2.35 13.27
CA PHE A 143 2.64 1.98 12.20
C PHE A 143 3.83 1.17 12.72
N SER A 144 4.51 1.62 13.79
CA SER A 144 5.65 0.92 14.37
C SER A 144 5.26 -0.48 14.87
N THR A 145 4.07 -0.62 15.46
CA THR A 145 3.52 -1.92 15.87
C THR A 145 3.40 -2.87 14.69
N GLY A 146 2.80 -2.42 13.59
CA GLY A 146 2.68 -3.23 12.37
C GLY A 146 4.02 -3.55 11.72
N ALA A 147 4.96 -2.61 11.79
CA ALA A 147 6.31 -2.77 11.27
C ALA A 147 7.20 -3.68 12.13
N GLY A 148 6.77 -4.05 13.34
CA GLY A 148 7.62 -4.77 14.31
C GLY A 148 8.81 -3.93 14.78
N LEU A 149 8.69 -2.60 14.76
CA LEU A 149 9.74 -1.66 15.14
C LEU A 149 9.42 -1.02 16.48
N THR A 150 10.46 -0.69 17.25
CA THR A 150 10.30 0.27 18.34
C THR A 150 9.92 1.62 17.75
N ALA A 151 8.91 2.28 18.32
CA ALA A 151 8.51 3.62 17.90
C ALA A 151 9.70 4.60 18.00
N PRO A 152 9.78 5.61 17.12
CA PRO A 152 10.86 6.58 17.16
C PRO A 152 10.85 7.35 18.49
N ALA A 153 12.03 7.70 18.98
CA ALA A 153 12.16 8.55 20.15
C ALA A 153 11.54 9.94 19.89
N ALA A 154 11.16 10.64 20.96
CA ALA A 154 10.63 11.99 20.85
C ALA A 154 11.63 12.91 20.13
N GLY A 155 11.21 13.50 19.01
CA GLY A 155 12.05 14.38 18.18
C GLY A 155 13.05 13.67 17.27
N GLN A 156 13.04 12.33 17.20
CA GLN A 156 13.83 11.58 16.23
C GLN A 156 13.29 11.81 14.81
N ASP A 157 14.19 12.01 13.85
CA ASP A 157 13.83 12.11 12.44
C ASP A 157 13.29 10.77 11.90
N ILE A 158 12.16 10.82 11.18
CA ILE A 158 11.49 9.61 10.68
C ILE A 158 12.34 8.89 9.64
N ALA A 159 13.08 9.62 8.79
CA ALA A 159 13.96 8.99 7.81
C ALA A 159 15.13 8.30 8.52
N GLU A 160 15.74 8.94 9.52
CA GLU A 160 16.77 8.29 10.34
C GLU A 160 16.25 7.00 11.01
N TRP A 161 15.03 7.02 11.54
CA TRP A 161 14.39 5.85 12.12
C TRP A 161 14.21 4.70 11.10
N PHE A 162 13.81 5.01 9.85
CA PHE A 162 13.78 4.01 8.77
C PHE A 162 15.17 3.47 8.42
N SER A 163 16.18 4.33 8.33
CA SER A 163 17.57 3.92 8.05
C SER A 163 18.14 2.97 9.10
N GLN A 164 17.68 3.03 10.36
CA GLN A 164 18.07 2.09 11.40
C GLN A 164 17.52 0.67 11.13
N SER A 165 16.34 0.56 10.51
CA SER A 165 15.69 -0.73 10.20
C SER A 165 16.48 -1.55 9.16
N VAL A 166 17.37 -0.91 8.41
CA VAL A 166 18.21 -1.54 7.37
C VAL A 166 19.70 -1.46 7.71
N SER A 167 20.06 -1.27 8.98
CA SER A 167 21.46 -1.08 9.40
C SER A 167 22.35 -2.30 9.12
N ALA A 168 21.75 -3.48 8.96
CA ALA A 168 22.45 -4.73 8.65
C ALA A 168 22.86 -4.86 7.18
N LEU A 169 22.33 -4.00 6.29
CA LEU A 169 22.72 -4.01 4.88
C LEU A 169 24.19 -3.63 4.70
N SER A 170 24.78 -4.12 3.61
CA SER A 170 26.06 -3.66 3.12
C SER A 170 26.07 -2.13 2.95
N ARG A 171 27.22 -1.49 3.19
CA ARG A 171 27.37 -0.03 3.03
C ARG A 171 26.82 0.51 1.71
N PRO A 172 27.10 -0.08 0.54
CA PRO A 172 26.60 0.47 -0.72
C PRO A 172 25.09 0.26 -0.90
N ALA A 173 24.51 -0.86 -0.45
CA ALA A 173 23.05 -1.05 -0.46
C ALA A 173 22.35 -0.06 0.47
N ARG A 174 22.87 0.11 1.70
CA ARG A 174 22.35 1.10 2.64
C ARG A 174 22.43 2.52 2.09
N ALA A 175 23.52 2.89 1.41
CA ALA A 175 23.64 4.19 0.77
C ALA A 175 22.58 4.40 -0.33
N ALA A 176 22.31 3.37 -1.14
CA ALA A 176 21.26 3.42 -2.17
C ALA A 176 19.87 3.56 -1.55
N PHE A 177 19.60 2.84 -0.46
CA PHE A 177 18.38 2.97 0.33
C PHE A 177 18.22 4.40 0.87
N ASP A 178 19.21 4.90 1.61
CA ASP A 178 19.16 6.20 2.27
C ASP A 178 19.03 7.36 1.27
N GLN A 179 19.68 7.24 0.11
CA GLN A 179 19.54 8.22 -0.98
C GLN A 179 18.11 8.24 -1.52
N SER A 180 17.52 7.07 -1.77
CA SER A 180 16.17 6.95 -2.31
C SER A 180 15.11 7.39 -1.30
N LEU A 181 15.29 7.02 -0.03
CA LEU A 181 14.49 7.47 1.13
C LEU A 181 14.39 8.99 1.17
N ARG A 182 15.53 9.68 1.19
CA ARG A 182 15.56 11.15 1.24
C ARG A 182 14.92 11.77 0.01
N ALA A 183 15.14 11.20 -1.18
CA ALA A 183 14.55 11.74 -2.42
C ALA A 183 13.02 11.62 -2.47
N ALA A 184 12.47 10.55 -1.91
CA ALA A 184 11.03 10.29 -1.89
C ALA A 184 10.31 10.97 -0.70
N ALA A 185 11.03 11.33 0.37
CA ALA A 185 10.48 12.02 1.53
C ALA A 185 10.22 13.53 1.31
N VAL A 186 10.71 14.11 0.21
CA VAL A 186 10.47 15.53 -0.11
C VAL A 186 9.02 15.76 -0.56
N HIS A 187 8.40 16.80 0.00
CA HIS A 187 7.06 17.29 -0.35
C HIS A 187 7.05 18.07 -1.68
#